data_AF-A0A819MMM3-F1
#
_entry.id   AF-A0A819MMM3-F1
#
_cell.length_a   1.000
_cell.length_b   1.000
_cell.length_c   1.000
_cell.angle_alpha   90.00
_cell.angle_beta   90.00
_cell.angle_gamma   90.00
#
_symmetry.space_group_name_H-M   'P 1'
#
loop_
_entity.id
_entity.type
_entity.pdbx_description
1 polymer ?
#
loop_
_entity_poly.entity_id
_entity_poly.type
_entity_poly.pdbx_seq_one_letter_code
_entity_poly.pdbx_strand_id
1 'polypeptide(L)'
;GAVSTQVRVTLWKDDHLYMNKDGQYLLKLMRPEDQMTVLLSALDELITLKSDKISKLGDVVFFTCINPFNDLSEQAVIRQLRRMDTDDDDDNNNDLLTVSRNCRPILEHKLLRGTLVVIHGDILLESEVPKQCFIQTYNENPNQEHLVDYFECKQCVRNGQPLRWICQSCASVCHKHHGVTPLIFRNKATGPKCDCRKKNCHIYTRN
;
A
#
# COMPACT_ATOMS: atom_id res chain seq x y z
N GLY A 1 28.70 23.88 -9.03
CA GLY A 1 27.41 23.45 -9.59
C GLY A 1 26.74 22.56 -8.57
N ALA A 2 25.46 22.77 -8.28
CA ALA A 2 24.76 22.00 -7.27
C ALA A 2 24.63 20.54 -7.76
N VAL A 3 25.17 19.58 -6.98
CA VAL A 3 25.27 18.18 -7.40
C VAL A 3 24.00 17.45 -6.96
N SER A 4 23.37 16.75 -7.89
CA SER A 4 22.22 15.89 -7.59
C SER A 4 22.67 14.67 -6.76
N THR A 5 21.80 14.21 -5.86
CA THR A 5 22.08 13.06 -4.98
C THR A 5 21.14 11.92 -5.33
N GLN A 6 21.69 10.73 -5.53
CA GLN A 6 20.91 9.50 -5.70
C GLN A 6 20.58 8.92 -4.33
N VAL A 7 19.30 8.70 -4.05
CA VAL A 7 18.80 8.07 -2.82
C VAL A 7 18.11 6.75 -3.12
N ARG A 8 18.00 5.89 -2.10
CA ARG A 8 17.19 4.66 -2.11
C ARG A 8 15.87 4.97 -1.40
N VAL A 9 14.74 4.53 -1.95
CA VAL A 9 13.40 4.84 -1.44
C VAL A 9 12.66 3.55 -1.11
N THR A 10 12.00 3.52 0.04
CA THR A 10 11.15 2.41 0.49
C THR A 10 9.93 2.92 1.25
N LEU A 11 8.87 2.12 1.28
CA LEU A 11 7.76 2.25 2.23
C LEU A 11 8.08 1.42 3.47
N TRP A 12 7.79 1.93 4.66
CA TRP A 12 7.61 1.12 5.86
C TRP A 12 6.14 1.10 6.24
N LYS A 13 5.58 -0.11 6.38
CA LYS A 13 4.18 -0.31 6.76
C LYS A 13 3.98 -1.71 7.32
N ASP A 14 3.16 -1.81 8.38
CA ASP A 14 2.84 -3.07 9.07
C ASP A 14 4.09 -3.90 9.40
N ASP A 15 5.12 -3.26 9.95
CA ASP A 15 6.41 -3.88 10.29
C ASP A 15 7.25 -4.41 9.12
N HIS A 16 6.93 -4.00 7.89
CA HIS A 16 7.62 -4.46 6.69
C HIS A 16 8.18 -3.31 5.85
N LEU A 17 9.38 -3.50 5.30
CA LEU A 17 9.95 -2.63 4.28
C LEU A 17 9.57 -3.15 2.88
N TYR A 18 9.09 -2.25 2.04
CA TYR A 18 8.73 -2.57 0.67
C TYR A 18 9.98 -2.54 -0.22
N MET A 19 10.31 -3.68 -0.80
CA MET A 19 11.36 -3.79 -1.81
C MET A 19 10.76 -4.21 -3.13
N ASN A 20 11.43 -3.96 -4.26
CA ASN A 20 11.01 -4.48 -5.55
C ASN A 20 11.07 -6.02 -5.60
N LYS A 21 10.80 -6.62 -6.77
CA LYS A 21 10.78 -8.09 -6.94
C LYS A 21 12.14 -8.74 -6.71
N ASP A 22 13.23 -7.99 -6.88
CA ASP A 22 14.60 -8.44 -6.72
C ASP A 22 15.15 -8.18 -5.30
N GLY A 23 14.29 -7.73 -4.37
CA GLY A 23 14.72 -7.39 -3.00
C GLY A 23 15.53 -6.09 -2.92
N GLN A 24 15.36 -5.19 -3.90
CA GLN A 24 16.06 -3.91 -3.96
C GLN A 24 15.13 -2.73 -3.70
N TYR A 25 15.67 -1.67 -3.11
CA TYR A 25 14.99 -0.38 -2.96
C TYR A 25 14.97 0.39 -4.29
N LEU A 26 13.98 1.25 -4.49
CA LEU A 26 13.95 2.09 -5.70
C LEU A 26 14.97 3.21 -5.61
N LEU A 27 15.66 3.46 -6.73
CA LEU A 27 16.64 4.53 -6.83
C LEU A 27 15.97 5.78 -7.37
N LYS A 28 16.11 6.90 -6.66
CA LYS A 28 15.62 8.20 -7.10
C LYS A 28 16.75 9.22 -7.12
N LEU A 29 16.89 9.94 -8.22
CA LEU A 29 17.77 11.09 -8.29
C LEU A 29 17.02 12.31 -7.76
N MET A 30 17.61 13.01 -6.80
CA MET A 30 17.07 14.24 -6.24
C MET A 30 18.00 15.41 -6.58
N ARG A 31 17.41 16.54 -6.94
CA ARG A 31 18.11 17.82 -7.15
C ARG A 31 18.15 18.65 -5.87
N PRO A 32 19.18 19.48 -5.69
CA PRO A 32 19.36 20.30 -4.48
C PRO A 32 18.12 21.11 -4.05
N GLU A 33 17.32 21.55 -5.02
CA GLU A 33 16.09 22.32 -4.88
C GLU A 33 14.80 21.50 -4.72
N ASP A 34 14.85 20.19 -4.92
CA ASP A 34 13.67 19.32 -4.82
C ASP A 34 13.10 19.36 -3.40
N GLN A 35 11.83 18.97 -3.24
CA GLN A 35 11.19 18.74 -1.94
C GLN A 35 11.09 17.25 -1.66
N MET A 36 10.87 16.85 -0.39
CA MET A 36 10.68 15.44 -0.03
C MET A 36 9.50 14.82 -0.79
N THR A 37 8.50 15.63 -1.13
CA THR A 37 7.35 15.25 -1.97
C THR A 37 7.73 14.62 -3.31
N VAL A 38 8.89 14.93 -3.88
CA VAL A 38 9.38 14.31 -5.14
C VAL A 38 9.55 12.79 -4.99
N LEU A 39 9.87 12.32 -3.77
CA LEU A 39 10.04 10.90 -3.48
C LEU A 39 8.71 10.13 -3.47
N LEU A 40 7.56 10.81 -3.38
CA LEU A 40 6.25 10.16 -3.49
C LEU A 40 6.04 9.54 -4.88
N SER A 41 6.66 10.09 -5.92
CA SER A 41 6.64 9.47 -7.26
C SER A 41 7.40 8.13 -7.30
N ALA A 42 8.51 8.03 -6.58
CA ALA A 42 9.24 6.77 -6.43
C ALA A 42 8.46 5.78 -5.58
N LEU A 43 7.77 6.26 -4.53
CA LEU A 43 6.88 5.43 -3.73
C LEU A 43 5.74 4.81 -4.55
N ASP A 44 5.08 5.61 -5.39
CA ASP A 44 3.99 5.14 -6.26
C ASP A 44 4.48 4.06 -7.25
N GLU A 45 5.68 4.24 -7.81
CA GLU A 45 6.33 3.24 -8.66
C GLU A 45 6.61 1.94 -7.89
N LEU A 46 7.12 2.03 -6.65
CA LEU A 46 7.40 0.87 -5.80
C LEU A 46 6.16 0.02 -5.54
N ILE A 47 5.06 0.70 -5.23
CA ILE A 47 3.77 0.08 -4.90
C ILE A 47 3.14 -0.52 -6.17
N THR A 48 3.25 0.16 -7.31
CA THR A 48 2.80 -0.35 -8.62
C THR A 48 3.57 -1.62 -9.02
N LEU A 49 4.88 -1.70 -8.76
CA LEU A 49 5.68 -2.91 -9.01
C LEU A 49 5.20 -4.12 -8.18
N LYS A 50 4.54 -3.88 -7.04
CA LYS A 50 3.87 -4.90 -6.21
C LYS A 50 2.42 -5.17 -6.62
N SER A 51 1.96 -4.60 -7.74
CA SER A 51 0.58 -4.72 -8.23
C SER A 51 -0.46 -4.17 -7.26
N ASP A 52 -0.10 -3.09 -6.56
CA ASP A 52 -0.99 -2.32 -5.70
C ASP A 52 -0.93 -0.83 -6.09
N LYS A 53 -1.70 0.04 -5.41
CA LYS A 53 -1.69 1.49 -5.62
C LYS A 53 -1.88 2.24 -4.32
N ILE A 54 -1.42 3.48 -4.26
CA ILE A 54 -1.77 4.38 -3.16
C ILE A 54 -3.21 4.85 -3.35
N SER A 55 -4.11 4.46 -2.44
CA SER A 55 -5.49 4.93 -2.45
C SER A 55 -5.65 6.30 -1.80
N LYS A 56 -4.95 6.54 -0.70
CA LYS A 56 -5.00 7.81 0.03
C LYS A 56 -3.65 8.08 0.73
N LEU A 57 -3.17 9.30 0.60
CA LEU A 57 -2.13 9.87 1.47
C LEU A 57 -2.83 10.73 2.51
N GLY A 58 -2.63 10.42 3.78
CA GLY A 58 -3.09 11.22 4.90
C GLY A 58 -2.22 12.45 5.14
N ASP A 59 -2.53 13.14 6.23
CA ASP A 59 -1.87 14.41 6.59
C ASP A 59 -0.52 14.17 7.28
N VAL A 60 -0.36 13.01 7.93
CA VAL A 60 0.84 12.64 8.67
C VAL A 60 1.67 11.68 7.83
N VAL A 61 2.63 12.21 7.07
CA VAL A 61 3.61 11.42 6.29
C VAL A 61 5.02 11.91 6.60
N PHE A 62 5.88 10.97 6.97
CA PHE A 62 7.25 11.22 7.38
C PHE A 62 8.25 10.60 6.42
N PHE A 63 9.44 11.19 6.41
CA PHE A 63 10.59 10.74 5.63
C PHE A 63 11.77 10.56 6.59
N THR A 64 12.09 9.31 6.90
CA THR A 64 13.24 8.97 7.75
C THR A 64 14.44 8.65 6.85
N CYS A 65 15.50 9.44 6.98
CA CYS A 65 16.72 9.34 6.20
C CYS A 65 17.80 8.59 6.99
N ILE A 66 18.39 7.56 6.38
CA ILE A 66 19.42 6.69 6.96
C ILE A 66 20.64 6.71 6.06
N ASN A 67 21.77 7.18 6.58
CA ASN A 67 22.98 7.35 5.79
C ASN A 67 23.61 6.01 5.36
N PRO A 68 24.27 5.97 4.19
CA PRO A 68 24.81 4.73 3.61
C PRO A 68 25.98 4.14 4.41
N PHE A 69 26.64 4.92 5.27
CA PHE A 69 27.72 4.44 6.14
C PHE A 69 27.21 3.74 7.40
N ASN A 70 25.91 3.77 7.62
CA ASN A 70 25.28 3.03 8.70
C ASN A 70 25.01 1.64 8.14
N ASP A 71 25.90 0.68 8.42
CA ASP A 71 25.76 -0.75 8.10
C ASP A 71 24.60 -1.41 8.90
N LEU A 72 23.45 -0.74 8.93
CA LEU A 72 22.26 -1.21 9.61
C LEU A 72 21.63 -2.29 8.76
N SER A 73 21.62 -3.50 9.31
CA SER A 73 20.74 -4.56 8.81
C SER A 73 19.29 -4.07 8.71
N GLU A 74 18.50 -4.65 7.82
CA GLU A 74 17.05 -4.39 7.72
C GLU A 74 16.36 -4.50 9.10
N GLN A 75 16.73 -5.51 9.89
CA GLN A 75 16.20 -5.68 11.25
C GLN A 75 16.60 -4.54 12.21
N ALA A 76 17.74 -3.89 11.99
CA ALA A 76 18.14 -2.72 12.77
C ALA A 76 17.31 -1.49 12.37
N VAL A 77 17.05 -1.31 11.07
CA VAL A 77 16.17 -0.26 10.55
C VAL A 77 14.74 -0.43 11.08
N ILE A 78 14.17 -1.64 10.99
CA ILE A 78 12.83 -1.94 11.52
C ILE A 78 12.78 -1.71 13.04
N ARG A 79 13.79 -2.14 13.80
CA ARG A 79 13.85 -1.89 15.25
C ARG A 79 13.86 -0.40 15.58
N GLN A 80 14.57 0.41 14.79
CA GLN A 80 14.61 1.86 14.99
C GLN A 80 13.27 2.51 14.64
N LEU A 81 12.64 2.11 13.54
CA LEU A 81 11.31 2.59 13.16
C LEU A 81 10.26 2.29 14.22
N ARG A 82 10.26 1.08 14.79
CA ARG A 82 9.39 0.72 15.91
C ARG A 82 9.59 1.56 17.16
N ARG A 83 10.84 1.95 17.45
CA ARG A 83 11.15 2.83 18.59
C ARG A 83 10.63 4.24 18.38
N MET A 84 10.51 4.71 17.13
CA MET A 84 9.93 6.02 16.84
C MET A 84 8.39 6.04 16.98
N ASP A 85 7.73 4.88 16.84
CA ASP A 85 6.28 4.75 17.07
C ASP A 85 5.90 4.62 18.54
N THR A 86 6.86 4.27 19.41
CA THR A 86 6.71 4.27 20.86
C THR A 86 7.23 5.60 21.39
N ASP A 87 6.43 6.38 22.12
CA ASP A 87 6.81 7.68 22.73
C ASP A 87 7.94 7.59 23.80
N ASP A 88 8.83 6.61 23.71
CA ASP A 88 10.01 6.45 24.55
C ASP A 88 11.11 7.40 24.03
N ASP A 89 11.11 8.60 24.60
CA ASP A 89 11.97 9.78 24.38
C ASP A 89 13.48 9.57 24.72
N ASP A 90 14.04 8.39 24.48
CA ASP A 90 15.43 8.10 24.88
C ASP A 90 16.20 7.35 23.81
N ASP A 91 16.62 8.06 22.76
CA ASP A 91 18.02 8.00 22.32
C ASP A 91 18.34 9.08 21.28
N ASN A 92 19.37 9.89 21.57
CA ASN A 92 20.03 10.81 20.65
C ASN A 92 20.78 10.03 19.55
N ASN A 93 20.04 9.41 18.64
CA ASN A 93 20.64 8.70 17.52
C ASN A 93 20.89 9.69 16.36
N ASN A 94 22.07 10.32 16.35
CA ASN A 94 22.53 11.28 15.32
C ASN A 94 22.49 10.73 13.87
N ASP A 95 22.22 9.45 13.71
CA ASP A 95 22.24 8.69 12.46
C ASP A 95 20.90 8.65 11.72
N LEU A 96 19.83 9.15 12.36
CA LEU A 96 18.48 9.18 11.83
C LEU A 96 17.98 10.62 11.76
N LEU A 97 17.51 10.99 10.59
CA LEU A 97 16.83 12.26 10.39
C LEU A 97 15.42 12.01 9.89
N THR A 98 14.42 12.31 10.71
CA THR A 98 13.01 12.29 10.32
C THR A 98 12.55 13.70 9.98
N VAL A 99 12.03 13.88 8.77
CA VAL A 99 11.50 15.17 8.31
C VAL A 99 10.05 15.06 7.84
N SER A 100 9.35 16.19 7.89
CA SER A 100 7.98 16.30 7.38
C SER A 100 7.96 16.41 5.86
N ARG A 101 6.77 16.14 5.29
CA ARG A 101 6.51 16.18 3.85
C ARG A 101 6.94 17.47 3.14
N ASN A 102 6.84 18.62 3.80
CA ASN A 102 7.10 19.93 3.20
C ASN A 102 8.57 20.39 3.35
N CYS A 103 9.44 19.53 3.86
CA CYS A 103 10.83 19.87 4.13
C CYS A 103 11.70 19.83 2.86
N ARG A 104 12.76 20.66 2.83
CA ARG A 104 13.72 20.71 1.71
C ARG A 104 14.85 19.69 1.94
N PRO A 105 15.05 18.65 1.09
CA PRO A 105 15.77 17.44 1.43
C PRO A 105 17.29 17.57 1.36
N ILE A 106 17.86 18.18 0.33
CA ILE A 106 19.27 17.91 0.00
C ILE A 106 20.22 18.91 0.64
N LEU A 107 19.95 20.21 0.49
CA LEU A 107 20.88 21.25 0.93
C LEU A 107 20.81 21.48 2.45
N GLU A 108 19.62 21.36 3.04
CA GLU A 108 19.41 21.61 4.47
C GLU A 108 19.81 20.42 5.33
N HIS A 109 19.74 19.19 4.78
CA HIS A 109 19.97 17.96 5.54
C HIS A 109 21.20 17.15 5.12
N LYS A 110 22.00 17.65 4.18
CA LYS A 110 23.28 17.04 3.75
C LYS A 110 23.15 15.54 3.40
N LEU A 111 22.06 15.17 2.72
CA LEU A 111 21.83 13.78 2.31
C LEU A 111 22.98 13.28 1.44
N LEU A 112 23.48 12.09 1.77
CA LEU A 112 24.59 11.46 1.07
C LEU A 112 24.10 10.59 -0.08
N ARG A 113 24.97 10.37 -1.07
CA ARG A 113 24.66 9.41 -2.15
C ARG A 113 24.47 8.02 -1.56
N GLY A 114 23.33 7.40 -1.84
CA GLY A 114 22.97 6.08 -1.33
C GLY A 114 22.23 6.11 0.01
N THR A 115 21.92 7.28 0.57
CA THR A 115 21.00 7.39 1.72
C THR A 115 19.71 6.64 1.45
N LEU A 116 19.26 5.84 2.40
CA LEU A 116 17.97 5.17 2.39
C LEU A 116 16.93 6.11 3.00
N VAL A 117 15.91 6.44 2.24
CA VAL A 117 14.75 7.21 2.68
C VAL A 117 13.58 6.24 2.87
N VAL A 118 13.18 6.09 4.13
CA VAL A 118 12.02 5.31 4.54
C VAL A 118 10.83 6.26 4.66
N ILE A 119 9.81 6.04 3.83
CA ILE A 119 8.56 6.79 3.88
C ILE A 119 7.57 6.01 4.74
N HIS A 120 6.90 6.68 5.68
CA HIS A 120 5.93 6.06 6.59
C HIS A 120 4.88 7.07 7.09
N GLY A 121 3.90 6.57 7.83
CA GLY A 121 2.74 7.33 8.33
C GLY A 121 1.42 6.89 7.67
N ASP A 122 0.51 7.85 7.51
CA ASP A 122 -0.86 7.65 7.03
C ASP A 122 -0.90 7.39 5.52
N ILE A 123 -0.50 6.19 5.10
CA ILE A 123 -0.49 5.78 3.70
C ILE A 123 -1.43 4.59 3.58
N LEU A 124 -2.55 4.75 2.88
CA LEU A 124 -3.54 3.71 2.65
C LEU A 124 -3.39 3.16 1.24
N LEU A 125 -3.11 1.86 1.13
CA LEU A 125 -3.01 1.16 -0.15
C LEU A 125 -4.39 0.69 -0.63
N GLU A 126 -4.57 0.56 -1.94
CA GLU A 126 -5.83 0.08 -2.53
C GLU A 126 -6.15 -1.36 -2.10
N SER A 127 -5.12 -2.19 -1.87
CA SER A 127 -5.30 -3.53 -1.32
C SER A 127 -5.84 -3.55 0.12
N GLU A 128 -5.60 -2.49 0.88
CA GLU A 128 -6.04 -2.30 2.27
C GLU A 128 -7.39 -1.62 2.35
N VAL A 129 -7.76 -0.85 1.31
CA VAL A 129 -9.10 -0.29 1.20
C VAL A 129 -10.08 -1.45 1.32
N PRO A 130 -10.98 -1.37 2.30
CA PRO A 130 -11.93 -2.45 2.48
C PRO A 130 -12.77 -2.59 1.17
N LYS A 131 -12.78 -3.79 0.57
CA LYS A 131 -13.41 -4.00 -0.76
C LYS A 131 -14.89 -4.28 -0.63
N GLN A 132 -15.72 -3.43 -1.23
CA GLN A 132 -17.17 -3.56 -1.15
C GLN A 132 -17.67 -4.68 -2.06
N CYS A 133 -18.71 -5.38 -1.60
CA CYS A 133 -19.42 -6.36 -2.43
C CYS A 133 -20.05 -5.63 -3.62
N PHE A 134 -20.07 -6.27 -4.80
CA PHE A 134 -20.70 -5.69 -5.99
C PHE A 134 -22.16 -5.25 -5.76
N ILE A 135 -22.90 -5.96 -4.88
CA ILE A 135 -24.26 -5.57 -4.47
C ILE A 135 -24.31 -4.14 -3.90
N GLN A 136 -23.28 -3.74 -3.15
CA GLN A 136 -23.21 -2.44 -2.49
C GLN A 136 -22.74 -1.32 -3.44
N THR A 137 -21.92 -1.66 -4.43
CA THR A 137 -21.36 -0.69 -5.40
C THR A 137 -22.20 -0.54 -6.67
N TYR A 138 -23.14 -1.45 -6.91
CA TYR A 138 -24.03 -1.40 -8.06
C TYR A 138 -24.93 -0.17 -7.97
N ASN A 139 -25.03 0.58 -9.06
CA ASN A 139 -26.00 1.65 -9.18
C ASN A 139 -26.96 1.32 -10.33
N GLU A 140 -28.24 1.67 -10.16
CA GLU A 140 -29.27 1.38 -11.17
C GLU A 140 -29.28 2.39 -12.32
N ASN A 141 -28.18 3.11 -12.57
CA ASN A 141 -28.15 4.12 -13.61
C ASN A 141 -28.21 3.44 -15.00
N PRO A 142 -29.28 3.66 -15.78
CA PRO A 142 -29.48 2.98 -17.07
C PRO A 142 -28.40 3.33 -18.11
N ASN A 143 -27.67 4.44 -17.92
CA ASN A 143 -26.59 4.86 -18.81
C ASN A 143 -25.22 4.31 -18.39
N GLN A 144 -25.13 3.57 -17.29
CA GLN A 144 -23.90 3.01 -16.78
C GLN A 144 -23.85 1.49 -17.00
N GLU A 145 -22.90 1.03 -17.80
CA GLU A 145 -22.64 -0.40 -17.92
C GLU A 145 -21.82 -0.89 -16.72
N HIS A 146 -22.40 -1.81 -15.95
CA HIS A 146 -21.69 -2.49 -14.87
C HIS A 146 -21.15 -3.83 -15.36
N LEU A 147 -19.83 -3.89 -15.55
CA LEU A 147 -19.13 -5.15 -15.83
C LEU A 147 -18.65 -5.75 -14.51
N VAL A 148 -18.92 -7.04 -14.33
CA VAL A 148 -18.51 -7.77 -13.12
C VAL A 148 -17.98 -9.15 -13.48
N ASP A 149 -16.92 -9.54 -12.79
CA ASP A 149 -16.38 -10.89 -12.83
C ASP A 149 -17.00 -11.71 -11.71
N TYR A 150 -17.53 -12.87 -12.07
CA TYR A 150 -18.10 -13.82 -11.13
C TYR A 150 -17.25 -15.08 -11.02
N PHE A 151 -17.25 -15.64 -9.83
CA PHE A 151 -16.48 -16.81 -9.44
C PHE A 151 -17.36 -17.86 -8.79
N GLU A 152 -16.83 -19.08 -8.75
CA GLU A 152 -17.36 -20.22 -8.02
C GLU A 152 -16.38 -20.62 -6.93
N CYS A 153 -16.87 -20.93 -5.73
CA CYS A 153 -16.07 -21.40 -4.62
C CYS A 153 -16.43 -22.85 -4.30
N LYS A 154 -15.53 -23.79 -4.60
CA LYS A 154 -15.78 -25.24 -4.45
C LYS A 154 -15.95 -25.71 -3.01
N GLN A 155 -15.35 -24.98 -2.07
CA GLN A 155 -15.43 -25.28 -0.63
C GLN A 155 -16.66 -24.68 0.06
N CYS A 156 -17.30 -23.68 -0.55
CA CYS A 156 -18.54 -23.12 0.02
C CYS A 156 -19.70 -23.82 -0.66
N VAL A 157 -20.60 -24.42 0.13
CA VAL A 157 -21.71 -25.20 -0.41
C VAL A 157 -23.03 -24.58 0.03
N ARG A 158 -23.99 -24.49 -0.90
CA ARG A 158 -25.38 -24.10 -0.63
C ARG A 158 -26.30 -25.11 -1.30
N ASN A 159 -27.20 -25.71 -0.51
CA ASN A 159 -28.13 -26.74 -0.99
C ASN A 159 -27.42 -27.91 -1.72
N GLY A 160 -26.27 -28.35 -1.18
CA GLY A 160 -25.50 -29.45 -1.78
C GLY A 160 -24.73 -29.11 -3.05
N GLN A 161 -24.69 -27.84 -3.47
CA GLN A 161 -23.97 -27.38 -4.66
C GLN A 161 -22.90 -26.34 -4.31
N PRO A 162 -21.78 -26.26 -5.04
CA PRO A 162 -20.80 -25.20 -4.90
C PRO A 162 -21.44 -23.81 -5.00
N LEU A 163 -20.93 -22.85 -4.21
CA LEU A 163 -21.41 -21.48 -4.22
C LEU A 163 -20.90 -20.79 -5.49
N ARG A 164 -21.83 -20.34 -6.33
CA ARG A 164 -21.57 -19.67 -7.61
C ARG A 164 -21.86 -18.17 -7.50
N TRP A 165 -21.65 -17.40 -8.56
CA TRP A 165 -21.99 -15.96 -8.60
C TRP A 165 -21.37 -15.14 -7.47
N ILE A 166 -20.11 -15.40 -7.13
CA ILE A 166 -19.36 -14.62 -6.15
C ILE A 166 -18.65 -13.50 -6.92
N CYS A 167 -18.92 -12.23 -6.60
CA CYS A 167 -18.23 -11.11 -7.26
C CYS A 167 -16.71 -11.10 -6.95
N GLN A 168 -15.91 -10.47 -7.82
CA GLN A 168 -14.45 -10.30 -7.65
C GLN A 168 -14.02 -9.88 -6.24
N SER A 169 -14.69 -8.88 -5.65
CA SER A 169 -14.39 -8.40 -4.30
C SER A 169 -14.56 -9.51 -3.25
N CYS A 170 -15.70 -10.19 -3.26
CA CYS A 170 -15.96 -11.29 -2.32
C CYS A 170 -15.01 -12.47 -2.55
N ALA A 171 -14.67 -12.79 -3.80
CA ALA A 171 -13.69 -13.81 -4.14
C ALA A 171 -12.32 -13.51 -3.51
N SER A 172 -11.83 -12.27 -3.67
CA SER A 172 -10.51 -11.83 -3.19
C SER A 172 -10.41 -11.56 -1.68
N VAL A 173 -11.54 -11.33 -1.00
CA VAL A 173 -11.55 -11.01 0.45
C VAL A 173 -12.20 -12.11 1.26
N CYS A 174 -13.50 -12.33 1.04
CA CYS A 174 -14.33 -13.21 1.85
C CYS A 174 -14.02 -14.70 1.59
N HIS A 175 -13.43 -15.01 0.42
CA HIS A 175 -13.05 -16.36 -0.05
C HIS A 175 -11.56 -16.51 -0.40
N LYS A 176 -10.68 -15.61 0.06
CA LYS A 176 -9.24 -15.58 -0.31
C LYS A 176 -8.47 -16.89 -0.10
N HIS A 177 -8.89 -17.68 0.88
CA HIS A 177 -8.25 -18.94 1.28
C HIS A 177 -9.00 -20.17 0.76
N HIS A 178 -9.97 -19.97 -0.14
CA HIS A 178 -10.74 -21.06 -0.72
C HIS A 178 -10.30 -21.34 -2.15
N GLY A 179 -10.60 -22.55 -2.63
CA GLY A 179 -10.51 -22.96 -4.03
C GLY A 179 -11.57 -22.26 -4.86
N VAL A 180 -11.31 -20.98 -5.18
CA VAL A 180 -12.14 -20.13 -6.02
C VAL A 180 -11.68 -20.25 -7.46
N THR A 181 -12.61 -20.53 -8.36
CA THR A 181 -12.36 -20.62 -9.81
C THR A 181 -13.21 -19.59 -10.55
N PRO A 182 -12.67 -18.95 -11.61
CA PRO A 182 -13.48 -18.07 -12.45
C PRO A 182 -14.70 -18.78 -13.01
N LEU A 183 -15.85 -18.08 -13.01
CA LEU A 183 -17.09 -18.59 -13.57
C LEU A 183 -17.48 -17.84 -14.85
N ILE A 184 -17.47 -16.51 -14.81
CA ILE A 184 -17.69 -15.65 -15.98
C ILE A 184 -16.95 -14.33 -15.80
N PHE A 185 -16.33 -13.85 -16.87
CA PHE A 185 -15.62 -12.57 -16.89
C PHE A 185 -16.42 -11.53 -17.66
N ARG A 186 -16.31 -10.27 -17.22
CA ARG A 186 -16.91 -9.08 -17.83
C ARG A 186 -18.41 -9.27 -18.10
N ASN A 187 -19.12 -9.88 -17.17
CA ASN A 187 -20.56 -10.05 -17.29
C ASN A 187 -21.24 -8.68 -17.16
N LYS A 188 -22.02 -8.28 -18.17
CA LYS A 188 -22.89 -7.11 -18.08
C LYS A 188 -24.00 -7.40 -17.07
N ALA A 189 -23.88 -6.80 -15.89
CA ALA A 189 -24.82 -7.01 -14.81
C ALA A 189 -26.18 -6.39 -15.15
N THR A 190 -27.24 -7.18 -14.97
CA THR A 190 -28.63 -6.72 -15.08
C THR A 190 -29.21 -6.33 -13.71
N GLY A 191 -28.40 -6.39 -12.65
CA GLY A 191 -28.79 -6.11 -11.27
C GLY A 191 -27.69 -6.44 -10.25
N PRO A 192 -27.88 -6.05 -8.98
CA PRO A 192 -26.91 -6.28 -7.90
C PRO A 192 -26.98 -7.74 -7.43
N LYS A 193 -26.17 -8.63 -8.01
CA LYS A 193 -26.14 -10.05 -7.61
C LYS A 193 -24.78 -10.45 -7.06
N CYS A 194 -24.77 -11.12 -5.90
CA CYS A 194 -23.62 -11.83 -5.34
C CYS A 194 -24.15 -12.86 -4.32
N ASP A 195 -23.77 -14.13 -4.44
CA ASP A 195 -24.27 -15.17 -3.51
C ASP A 195 -23.44 -15.30 -2.22
N CYS A 196 -22.43 -14.45 -2.03
CA CYS A 196 -21.65 -14.43 -0.78
C CYS A 196 -22.54 -14.00 0.41
N ARG A 197 -22.73 -14.91 1.38
CA ARG A 197 -23.59 -14.69 2.56
C ARG A 197 -22.87 -14.20 3.81
N LYS A 198 -21.55 -13.94 3.75
CA LYS A 198 -20.86 -13.31 4.89
C LYS A 198 -21.44 -11.91 5.06
N LYS A 199 -22.39 -11.78 6.00
CA LYS A 199 -22.96 -10.52 6.48
C LYS A 199 -21.86 -9.58 7.03
N ASN A 200 -20.68 -10.14 7.30
CA ASN A 200 -19.45 -9.45 7.65
C ASN A 200 -18.46 -9.30 6.49
N CYS A 201 -18.88 -9.11 5.22
CA CYS A 201 -18.02 -8.40 4.26
C CYS A 201 -17.98 -6.88 4.59
N HIS A 202 -17.86 -6.59 5.89
CA HIS A 202 -17.52 -5.32 6.52
C HIS A 202 -15.99 -5.30 6.58
N ILE A 203 -15.22 -4.29 6.14
CA ILE A 203 -15.54 -2.87 6.04
C ILE A 203 -16.54 -2.41 7.10
N TYR A 204 -16.22 -2.63 8.36
CA TYR A 204 -16.81 -1.85 9.43
C TYR A 204 -15.68 -0.99 9.93
N THR A 205 -15.71 0.28 9.58
CA THR A 205 -15.61 1.28 10.63
C THR A 205 -17.01 1.84 10.78
N ARG A 206 -17.75 1.27 11.74
CA ARG A 206 -18.60 2.11 12.56
C ARG A 206 -17.62 2.84 13.47
N ASN A 207 -17.51 4.14 13.26
CA ASN A 207 -17.87 5.13 14.26
C ASN A 207 -18.46 6.31 13.52
#